data_AF-A0A930ZFU9-F1
#
_entry.id   AF-A0A930ZFU9-F1
#
_cell.length_a   1.000
_cell.length_b   1.000
_cell.length_c   1.000
_cell.angle_alpha   90.00
_cell.angle_beta   90.00
_cell.angle_gamma   90.00
#
_symmetry.space_group_name_H-M   'P 1'
#
loop_
_entity.id
_entity.type
_entity.pdbx_description
1 polymer ?
#
loop_
_entity_poly.entity_id
_entity_poly.type
_entity_poly.pdbx_seq_one_letter_code
_entity_poly.pdbx_strand_id
1 'polypeptide(L)'
;MATQQINGLDVEVSIIPADPKELANLLSARELWAVEAVDQTLRANAQFQASYPGAVLTKVESMRALSENAKGRYYLRYKTGSSATEFWGYIAPKPAFNFKRGLVGVVPDDKTPPA
;
A
#
# COMPACT_ATOMS: atom_id res chain seq x y z
N MET A 1 8.18 11.58 -9.36
CA MET A 1 8.14 10.35 -8.53
C MET A 1 9.29 10.45 -7.55
N ALA A 2 9.06 10.09 -6.29
CA ALA A 2 10.07 10.10 -5.24
C ALA A 2 10.34 8.67 -4.76
N THR A 3 11.39 8.46 -3.97
CA THR A 3 11.67 7.17 -3.32
C THR A 3 11.54 7.34 -1.82
N GLN A 4 10.89 6.40 -1.16
CA GLN A 4 10.69 6.38 0.29
C GLN A 4 10.94 4.98 0.83
N GLN A 5 11.50 4.88 2.05
CA GLN A 5 11.58 3.60 2.73
C GLN A 5 10.20 3.15 3.22
N ILE A 6 9.82 1.92 2.88
CA ILE A 6 8.60 1.26 3.33
C ILE A 6 8.99 -0.17 3.73
N ASN A 7 8.80 -0.55 5.01
CA ASN A 7 9.20 -1.87 5.53
C ASN A 7 10.66 -2.26 5.17
N GLY A 8 11.58 -1.28 5.18
CA GLY A 8 13.01 -1.50 4.89
C GLY A 8 13.37 -1.64 3.41
N LEU A 9 12.44 -1.34 2.49
CA LEU A 9 12.66 -1.34 1.04
C LEU A 9 12.60 0.08 0.49
N ASP A 10 13.46 0.39 -0.47
CA ASP A 10 13.34 1.61 -1.27
C ASP A 10 12.22 1.44 -2.30
N VAL A 11 11.13 2.19 -2.12
CA VAL A 11 9.90 2.08 -2.91
C VAL A 11 9.65 3.38 -3.66
N GLU A 12 9.31 3.29 -4.94
CA GLU A 12 8.85 4.45 -5.72
C GLU A 12 7.46 4.89 -5.23
N VAL A 13 7.33 6.17 -4.89
CA VAL A 13 6.10 6.79 -4.43
C VAL A 13 5.60 7.80 -5.46
N SER A 14 4.30 7.69 -5.76
CA SER A 14 3.54 8.69 -6.51
C SER A 14 2.34 9.14 -5.68
N ILE A 15 2.20 10.44 -5.48
CA ILE A 15 1.02 11.02 -4.85
C ILE A 15 0.09 11.50 -5.96
N ILE A 16 -1.13 10.99 -5.98
CA ILE A 16 -2.20 11.49 -6.84
C ILE A 16 -3.04 12.42 -5.96
N PRO A 17 -2.80 13.74 -6.00
CA PRO A 17 -3.36 14.65 -5.02
C PRO A 17 -4.88 14.83 -5.21
N ALA A 18 -5.58 15.24 -4.14
CA ALA A 18 -6.97 15.66 -4.23
C ALA A 18 -7.10 17.09 -4.78
N ASP A 19 -6.17 17.97 -4.38
CA ASP A 19 -6.02 19.33 -4.86
C ASP A 19 -4.79 19.40 -5.78
N PRO A 20 -4.91 19.82 -7.06
CA PRO A 20 -3.77 19.96 -7.97
C PRO A 20 -2.68 20.93 -7.49
N LYS A 21 -2.95 21.77 -6.49
CA LYS A 21 -1.94 22.66 -5.87
C LYS A 21 -1.09 21.98 -4.80
N GLU A 22 -1.45 20.77 -4.39
CA GLU A 22 -0.71 20.01 -3.41
C GLU A 22 0.61 19.52 -4.02
N LEU A 23 1.74 19.89 -3.40
CA LEU A 23 3.08 19.60 -3.90
C LEU A 23 3.76 18.42 -3.19
N ALA A 24 3.01 17.64 -2.42
CA ALA A 24 3.56 16.50 -1.71
C ALA A 24 3.98 15.40 -2.69
N ASN A 25 5.20 14.89 -2.52
CA ASN A 25 5.78 13.83 -3.34
C ASN A 25 6.06 12.54 -2.53
N LEU A 26 5.82 12.57 -1.22
CA LEU A 26 6.00 11.46 -0.29
C LEU A 26 4.70 11.16 0.46
N LEU A 27 4.59 9.92 0.95
CA LEU A 27 3.52 9.51 1.84
C LEU A 27 3.66 10.27 3.17
N SER A 28 2.54 10.74 3.72
CA SER A 28 2.52 11.25 5.10
C SER A 28 2.80 10.10 6.09
N ALA A 29 3.11 10.41 7.34
CA ALA A 29 3.27 9.42 8.40
C ALA A 29 2.07 8.46 8.49
N ARG A 30 0.86 9.00 8.38
CA ARG A 30 -0.39 8.22 8.40
C ARG A 30 -0.52 7.27 7.21
N GLU A 31 -0.24 7.78 6.01
CA GLU A 31 -0.31 6.98 4.79
C GLU A 31 0.77 5.91 4.76
N LEU A 32 1.99 6.25 5.17
CA LEU A 32 3.10 5.31 5.27
C LEU A 32 2.73 4.14 6.19
N TRP A 33 2.22 4.44 7.38
CA TRP A 33 1.75 3.44 8.33
C TRP A 33 0.66 2.52 7.75
N ALA A 34 -0.31 3.08 7.03
CA ALA A 34 -1.35 2.28 6.38
C ALA A 34 -0.78 1.38 5.26
N VAL A 35 0.12 1.92 4.43
CA VAL A 35 0.78 1.18 3.34
C VAL A 35 1.68 0.08 3.87
N GLU A 36 2.43 0.33 4.94
CA GLU A 36 3.27 -0.66 5.61
C GLU A 36 2.43 -1.82 6.14
N ALA A 37 1.29 -1.53 6.77
CA ALA A 37 0.36 -2.56 7.24
C ALA A 37 -0.24 -3.38 6.09
N VAL A 38 -0.56 -2.74 4.95
CA VAL A 38 -1.05 -3.44 3.75
C VAL A 38 0.02 -4.38 3.20
N ASP A 39 1.26 -3.91 3.05
CA ASP A 39 2.39 -4.72 2.59
C ASP A 39 2.68 -5.89 3.53
N GLN A 40 2.73 -5.64 4.85
CA GLN A 40 2.91 -6.70 5.85
C GLN A 40 1.80 -7.75 5.78
N THR A 41 0.54 -7.31 5.65
CA THR A 41 -0.61 -8.21 5.52
C THR A 41 -0.54 -9.07 4.26
N LEU A 42 -0.14 -8.49 3.13
CA LEU A 42 0.08 -9.20 1.87
C LEU A 42 1.19 -10.22 2.00
N ARG A 43 2.34 -9.80 2.53
CA ARG A 43 3.52 -10.65 2.69
C ARG A 43 3.31 -11.77 3.69
N ALA A 44 2.46 -11.61 4.69
CA ALA A 44 2.08 -12.68 5.62
C ALA A 44 1.04 -13.66 5.05
N ASN A 45 0.39 -13.33 3.94
CA ASN A 45 -0.66 -14.16 3.37
C ASN A 45 -0.09 -15.36 2.58
N ALA A 46 -0.46 -16.59 2.98
CA ALA A 46 0.03 -17.81 2.35
C ALA A 46 -0.30 -17.92 0.84
N GLN A 47 -1.48 -17.45 0.42
CA GLN A 47 -1.86 -17.47 -1.00
C GLN A 47 -1.03 -16.48 -1.83
N PHE A 48 -0.71 -15.31 -1.27
CA PHE A 48 0.20 -14.35 -1.91
C PHE A 48 1.61 -14.93 -2.03
N GLN A 49 2.16 -15.50 -0.96
CA GLN A 49 3.48 -16.13 -0.97
C GLN A 49 3.57 -17.27 -1.99
N ALA A 50 2.52 -18.11 -2.07
CA ALA A 50 2.48 -19.21 -3.02
C ALA A 50 2.36 -18.75 -4.48
N SER A 51 1.60 -17.68 -4.74
CA SER A 51 1.37 -17.18 -6.11
C SER A 51 2.52 -16.30 -6.62
N TYR A 52 3.18 -15.56 -5.73
CA TYR A 52 4.23 -14.59 -6.05
C TYR A 52 5.45 -14.78 -5.14
N PRO A 53 6.15 -15.92 -5.25
CA PRO A 53 7.30 -16.22 -4.42
C PRO A 53 8.40 -15.18 -4.62
N GLY A 54 8.88 -14.60 -3.52
CA GLY A 54 9.92 -13.58 -3.55
C GLY A 54 9.46 -12.20 -4.04
N ALA A 55 8.15 -11.92 -4.04
CA ALA A 55 7.64 -10.61 -4.43
C ALA A 55 8.18 -9.46 -3.56
N VAL A 56 8.65 -8.40 -4.23
CA VAL A 56 9.18 -7.19 -3.58
C VAL A 56 8.33 -5.99 -3.96
N LEU A 57 7.90 -5.21 -2.96
CA LEU A 57 7.19 -3.95 -3.19
C LEU A 57 8.14 -2.98 -3.90
N THR A 58 7.73 -2.46 -5.05
CA THR A 58 8.56 -1.54 -5.86
C THR A 58 7.92 -0.20 -6.09
N LYS A 59 6.58 -0.11 -6.03
CA LYS A 59 5.85 1.14 -6.25
C LYS A 59 4.59 1.22 -5.40
N VAL A 60 4.32 2.42 -4.91
CA VAL A 60 3.08 2.79 -4.23
C VAL A 60 2.50 4.05 -4.86
N GLU A 61 1.19 4.07 -5.09
CA GLU A 61 0.46 5.28 -5.42
C GLU A 61 -0.60 5.58 -4.35
N SER A 62 -0.62 6.80 -3.83
CA SER A 62 -1.66 7.26 -2.89
C SER A 62 -2.70 8.10 -3.63
N MET A 63 -3.94 7.63 -3.68
CA MET A 63 -5.06 8.33 -4.30
C MET A 63 -5.71 9.28 -3.29
N ARG A 64 -5.17 10.50 -3.15
CA ARG A 64 -5.57 11.43 -2.08
C ARG A 64 -7.02 11.92 -2.18
N ALA A 65 -7.59 11.91 -3.38
CA ALA A 65 -9.00 12.23 -3.62
C ALA A 65 -10.00 11.22 -3.00
N LEU A 66 -9.55 10.01 -2.67
CA LEU A 66 -10.37 8.97 -2.05
C LEU A 66 -10.27 9.05 -0.52
N SER A 67 -11.32 8.71 0.22
CA SER A 67 -11.19 8.54 1.68
C SER A 67 -10.20 7.41 2.02
N GLU A 68 -9.51 7.46 3.16
CA GLU A 68 -8.62 6.37 3.60
C GLU A 68 -9.34 5.03 3.75
N ASN A 69 -10.66 5.07 3.98
CA ASN A 69 -11.50 3.88 4.10
C ASN A 69 -12.06 3.39 2.76
N ALA A 70 -11.82 4.12 1.67
CA ALA A 70 -12.27 3.75 0.35
C ALA A 70 -11.36 2.67 -0.24
N LYS A 71 -11.98 1.60 -0.74
CA LYS A 71 -11.27 0.56 -1.49
C LYS A 71 -10.52 1.18 -2.65
N GLY A 72 -9.22 0.95 -2.73
CA GLY A 72 -8.37 1.53 -3.77
C GLY A 72 -7.64 2.81 -3.37
N ARG A 73 -7.71 3.22 -2.09
CA ARG A 73 -6.93 4.37 -1.58
C ARG A 73 -5.45 4.26 -1.91
N TYR A 74 -4.86 3.07 -1.74
CA TYR A 74 -3.45 2.83 -2.01
C TYR A 74 -3.32 1.79 -3.12
N TYR A 75 -2.60 2.10 -4.18
CA TYR A 75 -2.16 1.10 -5.15
C TYR A 75 -0.75 0.64 -4.79
N LEU A 76 -0.53 -0.67 -4.77
CA LEU A 76 0.76 -1.28 -4.47
C LEU A 76 1.14 -2.20 -5.63
N ARG A 77 2.35 -2.03 -6.15
CA ARG A 77 2.90 -2.87 -7.21
C ARG A 77 4.14 -3.60 -6.73
N TYR A 78 4.14 -4.90 -6.97
CA TYR A 78 5.20 -5.81 -6.59
C TYR A 78 5.89 -6.36 -7.82
N LYS A 79 7.21 -6.48 -7.76
CA LYS A 79 8.01 -7.21 -8.75
C LYS A 79 8.15 -8.66 -8.31
N THR A 80 7.95 -9.60 -9.24
CA THR A 80 8.07 -11.05 -9.04
C THR A 80 8.80 -11.67 -10.24
N GLY A 81 10.11 -11.89 -10.09
CA GLY A 81 10.97 -12.29 -11.20
C GLY A 81 10.96 -11.24 -12.33
N SER A 82 10.55 -11.64 -13.53
CA SER A 82 10.41 -10.76 -14.71
C SER A 82 9.02 -10.12 -14.85
N SER A 83 8.09 -10.44 -13.95
CA SER A 83 6.70 -9.96 -13.99
C SER A 83 6.41 -9.01 -12.83
N ALA A 84 5.24 -8.38 -12.87
CA ALA A 84 4.71 -7.58 -11.77
C ALA A 84 3.29 -8.03 -11.40
N THR A 85 2.91 -7.81 -10.14
CA THR A 85 1.54 -8.01 -9.64
C THR A 85 1.10 -6.80 -8.81
N GLU A 86 -0.21 -6.62 -8.66
CA GLU A 86 -0.82 -5.35 -8.25
C GLU A 86 -1.93 -5.59 -7.22
N PHE A 87 -1.97 -4.74 -6.20
CA PHE A 87 -2.96 -4.80 -5.14
C PHE A 87 -3.42 -3.40 -4.73
N TRP A 88 -4.63 -3.34 -4.20
CA TRP A 88 -5.33 -2.15 -3.76
C TRP A 88 -5.56 -2.22 -2.25
N GLY A 89 -4.86 -1.36 -1.51
CA GLY A 89 -4.93 -1.18 -0.07
C GLY A 89 -5.96 -0.14 0.36
N TYR A 90 -6.51 -0.31 1.56
CA TYR A 90 -7.35 0.68 2.26
C TYR A 90 -7.43 0.38 3.76
N ILE A 91 -7.82 1.37 4.56
CA ILE A 91 -8.13 1.16 5.97
C ILE A 91 -9.55 0.57 6.08
N ALA A 92 -9.68 -0.55 6.77
CA ALA A 92 -10.94 -1.25 6.96
C ALA A 92 -11.28 -1.31 8.46
N PRO A 93 -12.58 -1.43 8.82
CA PRO A 93 -12.97 -1.64 10.23
C PRO A 93 -12.63 -3.05 10.74
N LYS A 94 -12.34 -3.98 9.84
CA LYS A 94 -11.88 -5.35 10.12
C LYS A 94 -10.95 -5.82 9.00
N PRO A 95 -9.95 -6.67 9.27
CA PRO A 95 -9.07 -7.18 8.23
C PRO A 95 -9.89 -7.85 7.12
N ALA A 96 -9.57 -7.52 5.87
CA ALA A 96 -10.27 -8.02 4.70
C ALA A 96 -9.28 -8.33 3.59
N PHE A 97 -9.33 -9.54 3.03
CA PHE A 97 -8.47 -9.92 1.93
C PHE A 97 -9.28 -10.55 0.81
N ASN A 98 -9.17 -10.01 -0.40
CA ASN A 98 -9.77 -10.58 -1.60
C ASN A 98 -8.70 -10.66 -2.69
N PHE A 99 -8.04 -11.81 -2.74
CA PHE A 99 -6.97 -12.08 -3.69
C PHE A 99 -7.42 -11.95 -5.15
N LYS A 100 -8.59 -12.48 -5.51
CA LYS A 100 -9.12 -12.43 -6.88
C LYS A 100 -9.33 -11.01 -7.40
N ARG A 101 -9.66 -10.08 -6.50
CA ARG A 101 -9.86 -8.66 -6.81
C ARG A 101 -8.63 -7.81 -6.54
N GLY A 102 -7.55 -8.41 -6.04
CA GLY A 102 -6.37 -7.68 -5.59
C GLY A 102 -6.68 -6.66 -4.49
N LEU A 103 -7.60 -6.94 -3.55
CA LEU A 103 -8.02 -5.98 -2.53
C LEU A 103 -7.57 -6.39 -1.14
N VAL A 104 -7.03 -5.43 -0.38
CA VAL A 104 -6.51 -5.62 0.97
C VAL A 104 -7.00 -4.49 1.87
N GLY A 105 -7.86 -4.83 2.82
CA GLY A 105 -8.30 -3.95 3.89
C GLY A 105 -7.58 -4.29 5.17
N VAL A 106 -6.93 -3.30 5.78
CA VAL A 106 -6.19 -3.47 7.03
C VAL A 106 -6.88 -2.73 8.16
N VAL A 107 -6.83 -3.31 9.36
CA VAL A 107 -7.01 -2.57 10.61
C VAL A 107 -5.60 -2.34 11.10
N PRO A 108 -5.00 -1.18 10.87
CA PRO A 108 -3.61 -1.00 11.24
C PRO A 108 -3.60 -0.76 12.77
N ASP A 109 -2.74 -1.50 13.46
CA ASP A 109 -2.75 -1.72 14.92
C ASP A 109 -2.71 -0.41 15.72
N ASP A 110 -3.36 -0.34 16.90
CA ASP A 110 -3.62 0.86 17.73
C ASP A 110 -2.38 1.65 18.22
N LYS A 111 -1.19 1.34 17.70
CA LYS A 111 -0.05 2.26 17.76
C LYS A 111 -0.38 3.44 16.86
N THR A 112 -0.94 4.45 17.52
CA THR A 112 -1.28 5.76 17.01
C THR A 112 -0.31 6.18 15.89
N PRO A 113 -0.80 6.63 14.72
CA PRO A 113 0.10 7.18 13.71
C PRO A 113 0.94 8.28 14.36
N PRO A 114 2.26 8.39 14.08
CA PRO A 114 3.03 9.49 14.63
C PRO A 114 2.37 10.80 14.23
N ALA A 115 2.15 11.66 15.23
CA ALA A 115 1.50 12.96 15.09
C ALA A 115 2.24 13.88 14.11
#